data_AF-A0A432RKJ1-F1
#
_entry.id   AF-A0A432RKJ1-F1
#
_cell.length_a   1.000
_cell.length_b   1.000
_cell.length_c   1.000
_cell.angle_alpha   90.00
_cell.angle_beta   90.00
_cell.angle_gamma   90.00
#
_symmetry.space_group_name_H-M   'P 1'
#
loop_
_entity.id
_entity.type
_entity.pdbx_description
1 polymer ?
#
loop_
_entity_poly.entity_id
_entity_poly.type
_entity_poly.pdbx_seq_one_letter_code
_entity_poly.pdbx_strand_id
1 'polypeptide(L)'
;QGEDFREVAVSNSGGTQGLSGGDLGWRQLGAIPTIFVDYVASMQVDDIRGPIQSASGFHIIKLLELEGKAKHVVTQTKVQHILLKTSDLFSDEDAKQKLQGLRQRMDDGDDFSALAKAHSDDKASALKGGELGWVSPGVLVPAFEEAMTNLSPGEISQPVQTQFGWHLIQVLDRADKDNTKEHRKEQARQQLRKQKIEEEIELWLRRLRNEAFVEIRLRQG
;
A
#
# COMPACT_ATOMS: atom_id res chain seq x y z
N GLN A 1 -22.12 -4.40 -41.80
CA GLN A 1 -23.01 -3.53 -41.01
C GLN A 1 -22.74 -3.87 -39.56
N GLY A 2 -22.31 -2.90 -38.75
CA GLY A 2 -21.95 -3.16 -37.35
C GLY A 2 -23.20 -2.99 -36.50
N GLU A 3 -23.81 -4.10 -36.08
CA GLU A 3 -24.80 -4.10 -35.01
C GLU A 3 -24.15 -3.61 -33.71
N ASP A 4 -24.92 -2.91 -32.86
CA ASP A 4 -24.40 -2.38 -31.61
C ASP A 4 -23.97 -3.54 -30.69
N PHE A 5 -22.74 -3.48 -30.18
CA PHE A 5 -22.17 -4.56 -29.37
C PHE A 5 -23.01 -4.86 -28.12
N ARG A 6 -23.62 -3.84 -27.50
CA ARG A 6 -24.51 -4.04 -26.34
C ARG A 6 -25.80 -4.73 -26.77
N GLU A 7 -26.38 -4.38 -27.91
CA GLU A 7 -27.58 -5.05 -28.44
C GLU A 7 -27.32 -6.53 -28.76
N VAL A 8 -26.17 -6.85 -29.35
CA VAL A 8 -25.75 -8.24 -29.61
C VAL A 8 -25.51 -8.99 -28.30
N ALA A 9 -24.89 -8.34 -27.31
CA ALA A 9 -24.65 -8.94 -26.00
C ALA A 9 -25.96 -9.20 -25.21
N VAL A 10 -26.95 -8.29 -25.27
CA VAL A 10 -28.26 -8.51 -24.65
C VAL A 10 -28.98 -9.70 -25.25
N SER A 11 -28.89 -9.89 -26.56
CA SER A 11 -29.61 -10.95 -27.28
C SER A 11 -28.93 -12.31 -27.25
N ASN A 12 -27.59 -12.38 -27.13
CA ASN A 12 -26.83 -13.62 -27.32
C ASN A 12 -25.94 -14.05 -26.14
N SER A 13 -25.74 -13.21 -25.12
CA SER A 13 -24.84 -13.55 -24.01
C SER A 13 -25.46 -14.52 -23.01
N GLY A 14 -24.81 -15.66 -22.80
CA GLY A 14 -25.13 -16.60 -21.71
C GLY A 14 -24.50 -16.24 -20.36
N GLY A 15 -23.80 -15.09 -20.26
CA GLY A 15 -23.15 -14.63 -19.03
C GLY A 15 -24.11 -13.89 -18.09
N THR A 16 -23.76 -13.81 -16.80
CA THR A 16 -24.58 -13.16 -15.76
C THR A 16 -24.85 -11.66 -16.01
N GLN A 17 -24.10 -11.03 -16.91
CA GLN A 17 -24.26 -9.62 -17.30
C GLN A 17 -24.87 -9.42 -18.70
N GLY A 18 -25.41 -10.47 -19.34
CA GLY A 18 -26.04 -10.36 -20.66
C GLY A 18 -27.11 -9.27 -20.73
N LEU A 19 -27.99 -9.20 -19.71
CA LEU A 19 -29.07 -8.20 -19.63
C LEU A 19 -28.58 -6.75 -19.46
N SER A 20 -27.32 -6.53 -19.10
CA SER A 20 -26.69 -5.21 -18.99
C SER A 20 -25.80 -4.88 -20.21
N GLY A 21 -26.03 -5.55 -21.35
CA GLY A 21 -25.22 -5.38 -22.55
C GLY A 21 -23.79 -5.91 -22.43
N GLY A 22 -23.54 -6.82 -21.49
CA GLY A 22 -22.23 -7.41 -21.25
C GLY A 22 -21.20 -6.46 -20.64
N ASP A 23 -21.64 -5.34 -20.04
CA ASP A 23 -20.75 -4.35 -19.44
C ASP A 23 -20.10 -4.84 -18.15
N LEU A 24 -18.79 -5.10 -18.23
CA LEU A 24 -17.97 -5.61 -17.13
C LEU A 24 -17.54 -4.51 -16.13
N GLY A 25 -17.85 -3.24 -16.41
CA GLY A 25 -17.39 -2.07 -15.67
C GLY A 25 -15.89 -1.82 -15.79
N TRP A 26 -15.39 -0.79 -15.09
CA TRP A 26 -13.95 -0.51 -14.98
C TRP A 26 -13.23 -1.67 -14.28
N ARG A 27 -12.22 -2.23 -14.94
CA ARG A 27 -11.37 -3.29 -14.37
C ARG A 27 -9.90 -3.00 -14.58
N GLN A 28 -9.12 -3.20 -13.53
CA GLN A 28 -7.67 -3.22 -13.65
C GLN A 28 -7.24 -4.48 -14.42
N LEU A 29 -6.19 -4.40 -15.22
CA LEU A 29 -5.65 -5.55 -15.99
C LEU A 29 -5.45 -6.81 -15.13
N GLY A 30 -5.06 -6.68 -13.86
CA GLY A 30 -4.88 -7.81 -12.94
C GLY A 30 -6.17 -8.44 -12.40
N ALA A 31 -7.32 -7.77 -12.56
CA ALA A 31 -8.65 -8.28 -12.19
C ALA A 31 -9.40 -8.89 -13.40
N ILE A 32 -8.81 -8.83 -14.59
CA ILE A 32 -9.32 -9.47 -15.80
C ILE A 32 -8.82 -10.93 -15.82
N PRO A 33 -9.66 -11.92 -16.18
CA PRO A 33 -9.20 -13.28 -16.41
C PRO A 33 -7.99 -13.31 -17.35
N THR A 34 -6.97 -14.09 -16.99
CA THR A 34 -5.66 -14.09 -17.66
C THR A 34 -5.75 -14.37 -19.16
N ILE A 35 -6.74 -15.15 -19.59
CA ILE A 35 -7.00 -15.48 -21.00
C ILE A 35 -7.31 -14.25 -21.87
N PHE A 36 -7.76 -13.14 -21.28
CA PHE A 36 -8.06 -11.90 -22.00
C PHE A 36 -6.93 -10.87 -21.94
N VAL A 37 -5.91 -11.07 -21.09
CA VAL A 37 -4.90 -10.04 -20.80
C VAL A 37 -4.08 -9.67 -22.04
N ASP A 38 -3.62 -10.66 -22.81
CA ASP A 38 -2.83 -10.41 -24.03
C ASP A 38 -3.64 -9.71 -25.13
N TYR A 39 -4.93 -10.02 -25.20
CA TYR A 39 -5.85 -9.35 -26.12
C TYR A 39 -6.05 -7.89 -25.70
N VAL A 40 -6.43 -7.64 -24.44
CA VAL A 40 -6.68 -6.28 -23.93
C VAL A 40 -5.41 -5.42 -23.99
N ALA A 41 -4.23 -5.99 -23.74
CA ALA A 41 -2.96 -5.28 -23.80
C ALA A 41 -2.60 -4.73 -25.20
N SER A 42 -3.17 -5.32 -26.26
CA SER A 42 -2.91 -4.95 -27.66
C SER A 42 -4.10 -4.29 -28.36
N MET A 43 -5.22 -4.12 -27.66
CA MET A 43 -6.44 -3.50 -28.17
C MET A 43 -6.38 -1.97 -28.10
N GLN A 44 -6.95 -1.32 -29.09
CA GLN A 44 -7.28 0.11 -29.04
C GLN A 44 -8.69 0.30 -28.47
N VAL A 45 -9.00 1.51 -28.00
CA VAL A 45 -10.37 1.86 -27.61
C VAL A 45 -11.29 1.61 -28.82
N ASP A 46 -12.45 1.02 -28.53
CA ASP A 46 -13.44 0.48 -29.46
C ASP A 46 -13.09 -0.82 -30.21
N ASP A 47 -11.88 -1.36 -30.05
CA ASP A 47 -11.55 -2.66 -30.65
C ASP A 47 -12.44 -3.78 -30.11
N ILE A 48 -12.81 -4.69 -31.00
CA ILE A 48 -13.48 -5.95 -30.67
C ILE A 48 -12.52 -7.11 -30.98
N ARG A 49 -12.39 -8.07 -30.06
CA ARG A 49 -11.56 -9.28 -30.23
C ARG A 49 -12.35 -10.53 -29.87
N GLY A 50 -12.12 -11.59 -30.65
CA GLY A 50 -12.75 -12.90 -30.48
C GLY A 50 -13.09 -13.56 -31.81
N PRO A 51 -13.70 -14.75 -31.79
CA PRO A 51 -14.06 -15.51 -30.60
C PRO A 51 -12.82 -16.10 -29.89
N ILE A 52 -12.74 -15.89 -28.57
CA ILE A 52 -11.68 -16.40 -27.68
C ILE A 52 -12.22 -17.65 -26.99
N GLN A 53 -11.58 -18.80 -27.21
CA GLN A 53 -12.01 -20.06 -26.62
C GLN A 53 -11.56 -20.17 -25.16
N SER A 54 -12.47 -20.53 -24.25
CA SER A 54 -12.19 -20.86 -22.85
C SER A 54 -12.85 -22.19 -22.46
N ALA A 55 -12.61 -22.65 -21.23
CA ALA A 55 -13.26 -23.84 -20.69
C ALA A 55 -14.80 -23.73 -20.58
N SER A 56 -15.34 -22.51 -20.58
CA SER A 56 -16.78 -22.25 -20.50
C SER A 56 -17.45 -21.92 -21.84
N GLY A 57 -16.71 -21.94 -22.96
CA GLY A 57 -17.23 -21.65 -24.30
C GLY A 57 -16.40 -20.59 -25.04
N PHE A 58 -17.06 -19.77 -25.85
CA PHE A 58 -16.41 -18.71 -26.63
C PHE A 58 -16.78 -17.33 -26.11
N HIS A 59 -15.80 -16.42 -26.10
CA HIS A 59 -15.94 -15.06 -25.60
C HIS A 59 -15.60 -14.05 -26.70
N ILE A 60 -16.34 -12.95 -26.76
CA ILE A 60 -15.99 -11.77 -27.56
C ILE A 60 -15.89 -10.61 -26.60
N ILE A 61 -14.80 -9.84 -26.70
CA ILE A 61 -14.54 -8.69 -25.83
C ILE A 61 -14.47 -7.41 -26.66
N LYS A 62 -15.01 -6.31 -26.13
CA LYS A 62 -14.83 -4.95 -26.66
C LYS A 62 -14.14 -4.09 -25.61
N LEU A 63 -13.09 -3.36 -25.98
CA LEU A 63 -12.47 -2.38 -25.09
C LEU A 63 -13.21 -1.05 -25.22
N LEU A 64 -13.97 -0.66 -24.20
CA LEU A 64 -14.75 0.58 -24.24
C LEU A 64 -13.91 1.82 -23.95
N GLU A 65 -13.07 1.77 -22.91
CA GLU A 65 -12.21 2.88 -22.52
C GLU A 65 -10.95 2.34 -21.84
N LEU A 66 -9.85 3.09 -21.91
CA LEU A 66 -8.59 2.77 -21.24
C LEU A 66 -8.10 4.01 -20.48
N GLU A 67 -8.13 3.93 -19.15
CA GLU A 67 -7.58 5.00 -18.31
C GLU A 67 -6.08 4.81 -18.08
N GLY A 68 -5.33 5.91 -18.21
CA GLY A 68 -3.88 5.93 -18.16
C GLY A 68 -3.27 5.47 -16.84
N LYS A 69 -1.98 5.13 -16.91
CA LYS A 69 -1.13 4.73 -15.79
C LYS A 69 -1.03 5.84 -14.74
N ALA A 70 -1.92 5.85 -13.74
CA ALA A 70 -1.77 6.72 -12.57
C ALA A 70 -0.37 6.55 -11.97
N LYS A 71 0.36 7.67 -11.85
CA LYS A 71 1.63 7.69 -11.14
C LYS A 71 1.35 7.67 -9.65
N HIS A 72 2.05 6.79 -8.94
CA HIS A 72 2.12 6.85 -7.50
C HIS A 72 3.43 7.57 -7.16
N VAL A 73 3.29 8.76 -6.59
CA VAL A 73 4.39 9.58 -6.11
C VAL A 73 4.25 9.69 -4.60
N VAL A 74 5.32 9.39 -3.90
CA VAL A 74 5.40 9.52 -2.44
C VAL A 74 6.48 10.52 -2.10
N THR A 75 6.20 11.42 -1.16
CA THR A 75 7.23 12.30 -0.60
C THR A 75 8.04 11.50 0.41
N GLN A 76 9.31 11.28 0.11
CA GLN A 76 10.25 10.73 1.07
C GLN A 76 10.92 11.86 1.84
N THR A 77 11.22 11.61 3.11
CA THR A 77 11.90 12.58 3.97
C THR A 77 13.24 11.99 4.39
N LYS A 78 14.34 12.74 4.22
CA LYS A 78 15.64 12.38 4.76
C LYS A 78 15.71 12.90 6.19
N VAL A 79 15.91 12.01 7.17
CA VAL A 79 15.80 12.36 8.59
C VAL A 79 16.91 11.72 9.42
N GLN A 80 17.26 12.40 10.51
CA GLN A 80 18.13 11.88 11.56
C GLN A 80 17.54 12.15 12.95
N HIS A 81 17.92 11.33 13.93
CA HIS A 81 17.39 11.42 15.29
C HIS A 81 18.41 11.12 16.39
N ILE A 82 18.10 11.59 17.59
CA ILE A 82 18.71 11.15 18.85
C ILE A 82 17.62 10.51 19.69
N LEU A 83 17.79 9.24 20.07
CA LEU A 83 16.86 8.53 20.96
C LEU A 83 17.45 8.47 22.37
N LEU A 84 16.66 8.77 23.39
CA LEU A 84 16.93 8.43 24.78
C LEU A 84 15.85 7.50 25.31
N LYS A 85 16.24 6.32 25.78
CA LYS A 85 15.32 5.35 26.38
C LYS A 85 15.10 5.67 27.84
N THR A 86 13.87 5.51 28.31
CA THR A 86 13.51 5.67 29.72
C THR A 86 13.64 4.35 30.47
N SER A 87 13.84 4.44 31.77
CA SER A 87 13.95 3.31 32.71
C SER A 87 13.56 3.76 34.11
N ASP A 88 13.53 2.85 35.08
CA ASP A 88 13.23 3.19 36.48
C ASP A 88 14.19 4.23 37.07
N LEU A 89 15.42 4.32 36.54
CA LEU A 89 16.45 5.27 36.97
C LEU A 89 16.58 6.48 36.03
N PHE A 90 15.80 6.53 34.95
CA PHE A 90 15.85 7.60 33.96
C PHE A 90 14.44 7.90 33.46
N SER A 91 13.81 8.89 34.08
CA SER A 91 12.40 9.21 33.88
C SER A 91 12.14 9.90 32.53
N ASP A 92 10.86 10.01 32.16
CA ASP A 92 10.42 10.81 31.01
C ASP A 92 10.90 12.27 31.11
N GLU A 93 10.85 12.86 32.30
CA GLU A 93 11.29 14.24 32.51
C GLU A 93 12.81 14.36 32.36
N ASP A 94 13.58 13.41 32.89
CA ASP A 94 15.05 13.38 32.71
C ASP A 94 15.43 13.28 31.23
N ALA A 95 14.74 12.41 30.48
CA ALA A 95 14.95 12.24 29.06
C ALA A 95 14.63 13.53 28.28
N LYS A 96 13.50 14.14 28.58
CA LYS A 96 13.06 15.39 27.97
C LYS A 96 14.03 16.53 28.25
N GLN A 97 14.42 16.75 29.52
CA GLN A 97 15.36 17.80 29.92
C GLN A 97 16.72 17.60 29.25
N LYS A 98 17.22 16.36 29.20
CA LYS A 98 18.48 16.04 28.53
C LYS A 98 18.42 16.36 27.03
N LEU A 99 17.34 15.99 26.35
CA LEU A 99 17.16 16.34 24.93
C LEU A 99 17.02 17.85 24.71
N GLN A 100 16.36 18.59 25.60
CA GLN A 100 16.30 20.06 25.54
C GLN A 100 17.70 20.66 25.64
N GLY A 101 18.54 20.16 26.55
CA GLY A 101 19.93 20.58 26.66
C GLY A 101 20.75 20.27 25.40
N LEU A 102 20.55 19.10 24.78
CA LEU A 102 21.20 18.76 23.52
C LEU A 102 20.73 19.66 22.37
N ARG A 103 19.44 19.97 22.31
CA ARG A 103 18.87 20.89 21.32
C ARG A 103 19.47 22.29 21.46
N GLN A 104 19.59 22.80 22.68
CA GLN A 104 20.19 24.12 22.92
C GLN A 104 21.64 24.16 22.43
N ARG A 105 22.42 23.09 22.66
CA ARG A 105 23.80 23.00 22.14
C ARG A 105 23.84 23.05 20.60
N MET A 106 22.87 22.45 19.92
CA MET A 106 22.77 22.53 18.47
C MET A 106 22.40 23.94 18.00
N ASP A 107 21.52 24.62 18.73
CA ASP A 107 21.20 26.04 18.48
C ASP A 107 22.45 26.93 18.69
N ASP A 108 23.35 26.54 19.60
CA ASP A 108 24.65 27.20 19.86
C ASP A 108 25.77 26.79 18.86
N GLY A 109 25.49 25.86 17.93
CA GLY A 109 26.37 25.47 16.83
C GLY A 109 27.05 24.10 16.95
N ASP A 110 26.74 23.29 17.95
CA ASP A 110 27.24 21.91 18.02
C ASP A 110 26.65 21.02 16.89
N ASP A 111 27.47 20.11 16.37
CA ASP A 111 27.06 19.19 15.31
C ASP A 111 26.08 18.12 15.81
N PHE A 112 24.93 18.00 15.14
CA PHE A 112 23.90 17.02 15.49
C PHE A 112 24.46 15.59 15.45
N SER A 113 25.23 15.25 14.42
CA SER A 113 25.75 13.90 14.23
C SER A 113 26.75 13.51 15.32
N ALA A 114 27.57 14.45 15.80
CA ALA A 114 28.45 14.23 16.94
C ALA A 114 27.68 13.96 18.23
N LEU A 115 26.64 14.77 18.51
CA LEU A 115 25.77 14.58 19.67
C LEU A 115 25.00 13.25 19.59
N ALA A 116 24.53 12.88 18.41
CA ALA A 116 23.86 11.59 18.18
C ALA A 116 24.78 10.40 18.46
N LYS A 117 26.03 10.44 17.96
CA LYS A 117 27.04 9.41 18.24
C LYS A 117 27.32 9.26 19.73
N ALA A 118 27.37 10.37 20.46
CA ALA A 118 27.71 10.38 21.87
C ALA A 118 26.54 9.99 22.79
N HIS A 119 25.32 10.37 22.43
CA HIS A 119 24.19 10.34 23.37
C HIS A 119 23.02 9.44 22.95
N SER A 120 22.91 9.03 21.68
CA SER A 120 21.77 8.22 21.22
C SER A 120 21.85 6.77 21.71
N ASP A 121 20.71 6.28 22.20
CA ASP A 121 20.51 4.88 22.61
C ASP A 121 20.13 3.97 21.44
N ASP A 122 19.80 4.54 20.28
CA ASP A 122 19.69 3.79 19.03
C ASP A 122 21.10 3.58 18.44
N LYS A 123 21.78 2.51 18.85
CA LYS A 123 23.15 2.24 18.43
C LYS A 123 23.31 2.05 16.92
N ALA A 124 22.26 1.63 16.22
CA ALA A 124 22.31 1.39 14.78
C ALA A 124 22.43 2.71 13.99
N SER A 125 21.64 3.72 14.37
CA SER A 125 21.70 5.05 13.74
C SER A 125 22.78 5.94 14.39
N ALA A 126 23.03 5.82 15.69
CA ALA A 126 24.02 6.62 16.42
C ALA A 126 25.40 6.58 15.75
N LEU A 127 25.87 5.39 15.36
CA LEU A 127 27.17 5.24 14.67
C LEU A 127 27.25 6.02 13.35
N LYS A 128 26.11 6.27 12.71
CA LYS A 128 25.95 7.05 11.48
C LYS A 128 25.52 8.49 11.74
N GLY A 129 25.69 9.00 12.96
CA GLY A 129 25.29 10.36 13.30
C GLY A 129 23.78 10.55 13.51
N GLY A 130 23.06 9.47 13.82
CA GLY A 130 21.61 9.47 14.02
C GLY A 130 20.82 9.30 12.73
N GLU A 131 21.47 9.09 11.59
CA GLU A 131 20.79 8.98 10.29
C GLU A 131 19.87 7.75 10.19
N LEU A 132 18.61 8.01 9.81
CA LEU A 132 17.65 6.98 9.40
C LEU A 132 17.56 6.86 7.86
N GLY A 133 18.12 7.83 7.14
CA GLY A 133 18.08 7.89 5.68
C GLY A 133 16.76 8.42 5.15
N TRP A 134 16.41 8.03 3.92
CA TRP A 134 15.16 8.40 3.26
C TRP A 134 14.03 7.48 3.73
N VAL A 135 13.07 8.06 4.45
CA VAL A 135 11.89 7.36 4.95
C VAL A 135 10.67 7.70 4.09
N SER A 136 9.85 6.68 3.79
CA SER A 136 8.55 6.86 3.16
C SER A 136 7.46 7.08 4.23
N PRO A 137 6.31 7.67 3.86
CA PRO A 137 5.17 7.80 4.76
C PRO A 137 4.70 6.43 5.28
N GLY A 138 4.30 6.37 6.55
CA GLY A 138 3.82 5.16 7.22
C GLY A 138 4.89 4.15 7.63
N VAL A 139 6.18 4.45 7.44
CA VAL A 139 7.30 3.60 7.90
C VAL A 139 7.60 3.83 9.39
N LEU A 140 7.42 5.06 9.87
CA LEU A 140 7.74 5.46 11.24
C LEU A 140 6.50 5.42 12.14
N VAL A 141 6.70 5.46 13.45
CA VAL A 141 5.58 5.50 14.40
C VAL A 141 4.85 6.84 14.31
N PRO A 142 3.52 6.88 14.53
CA PRO A 142 2.70 8.07 14.28
C PRO A 142 3.23 9.36 14.92
N ALA A 143 3.61 9.30 16.21
CA ALA A 143 4.11 10.47 16.93
C ALA A 143 5.42 11.03 16.35
N PHE A 144 6.30 10.15 15.86
CA PHE A 144 7.54 10.57 15.18
C PHE A 144 7.21 11.17 13.81
N GLU A 145 6.34 10.52 13.04
CA GLU A 145 5.98 10.95 11.69
C GLU A 145 5.25 12.30 11.71
N GLU A 146 4.35 12.52 12.66
CA GLU A 146 3.66 13.80 12.88
C GLU A 146 4.66 14.93 13.15
N ALA A 147 5.55 14.73 14.12
CA ALA A 147 6.58 15.72 14.43
C ALA A 147 7.49 15.99 13.23
N MET A 148 7.95 14.95 12.53
CA MET A 148 8.77 15.07 11.32
C MET A 148 8.05 15.82 10.19
N THR A 149 6.74 15.61 10.03
CA THR A 149 5.94 16.26 8.98
C THR A 149 5.79 17.76 9.23
N ASN A 150 5.70 18.16 10.50
CA ASN A 150 5.59 19.56 10.91
C ASN A 150 6.90 20.35 10.82
N LEU A 151 8.05 19.68 10.67
CA LEU A 151 9.35 20.32 10.54
C LEU A 151 9.70 20.72 9.11
N SER A 152 10.36 21.86 8.95
CA SER A 152 11.00 22.25 7.70
C SER A 152 12.36 21.55 7.52
N PRO A 153 12.87 21.36 6.29
CA PRO A 153 14.25 20.92 6.08
C PRO A 153 15.25 21.85 6.79
N GLY A 154 16.19 21.25 7.53
CA GLY A 154 17.15 21.90 8.42
C GLY A 154 16.67 22.04 9.87
N GLU A 155 15.35 21.98 10.13
CA GLU A 155 14.76 22.25 11.43
C GLU A 155 14.87 21.06 12.40
N ILE A 156 15.06 21.38 13.69
CA ILE A 156 15.16 20.41 14.79
C ILE A 156 13.90 20.52 15.67
N SER A 157 13.27 19.37 15.93
CA SER A 157 12.05 19.29 16.74
C SER A 157 12.27 19.68 18.20
N GLN A 158 11.16 19.89 18.90
CA GLN A 158 11.14 19.70 20.36
C GLN A 158 11.27 18.21 20.69
N PRO A 159 11.59 17.82 21.95
CA PRO A 159 11.58 16.42 22.35
C PRO A 159 10.22 15.76 22.09
N VAL A 160 10.23 14.65 21.37
CA VAL A 160 9.04 13.88 20.97
C VAL A 160 9.02 12.55 21.70
N GLN A 161 7.95 12.27 22.43
CA GLN A 161 7.78 10.97 23.08
C GLN A 161 7.19 9.95 22.09
N THR A 162 7.77 8.76 22.06
CA THR A 162 7.21 7.60 21.36
C THR A 162 7.24 6.37 22.26
N GLN A 163 6.71 5.25 21.78
CA GLN A 163 6.80 3.96 22.46
C GLN A 163 8.25 3.47 22.68
N PHE A 164 9.25 4.06 22.02
CA PHE A 164 10.66 3.68 22.15
C PHE A 164 11.45 4.56 23.12
N GLY A 165 10.83 5.63 23.64
CA GLY A 165 11.47 6.64 24.47
C GLY A 165 11.29 8.04 23.88
N TRP A 166 12.24 8.93 24.16
CA TRP A 166 12.20 10.32 23.73
C TRP A 166 13.16 10.57 22.58
N HIS A 167 12.71 11.35 21.60
CA HIS A 167 13.44 11.60 20.36
C HIS A 167 13.66 13.10 20.16
N LEU A 168 14.84 13.46 19.68
CA LEU A 168 15.06 14.73 19.00
C LEU A 168 15.23 14.45 17.52
N ILE A 169 14.47 15.13 16.68
CA ILE A 169 14.33 14.82 15.25
C ILE A 169 14.84 16.00 14.43
N GLN A 170 15.62 15.74 13.39
CA GLN A 170 16.00 16.74 12.41
C GLN A 170 15.67 16.26 11.00
N VAL A 171 14.89 17.06 10.27
CA VAL A 171 14.64 16.83 8.85
C VAL A 171 15.80 17.42 8.06
N LEU A 172 16.45 16.61 7.24
CA LEU A 172 17.57 17.05 6.41
C LEU A 172 17.09 17.50 5.03
N ASP A 173 16.15 16.76 4.44
CA ASP A 173 15.67 17.01 3.08
C ASP A 173 14.32 16.33 2.83
N ARG A 174 13.62 16.75 1.76
CA ARG A 174 12.38 16.13 1.27
C ARG A 174 12.41 16.02 -0.25
N ALA A 175 12.03 14.86 -0.76
CA ALA A 175 12.01 14.60 -2.19
C ALA A 175 10.83 13.71 -2.59
N ASP A 176 10.18 14.08 -3.68
CA ASP A 176 9.15 13.27 -4.30
C ASP A 176 9.78 12.13 -5.09
N LYS A 177 9.32 10.92 -4.83
CA LYS A 177 9.78 9.70 -5.49
C LYS A 177 8.62 9.01 -6.18
N ASP A 178 8.77 8.83 -7.50
CA ASP A 178 7.89 7.96 -8.27
C ASP A 178 8.19 6.50 -7.89
N ASN A 179 7.27 5.88 -7.16
CA ASN A 179 7.32 4.47 -6.75
C ASN A 179 6.20 3.66 -7.42
N THR A 180 5.73 4.12 -8.59
CA THR A 180 4.62 3.50 -9.33
C THR A 180 4.85 2.01 -9.59
N LYS A 181 6.09 1.61 -9.91
CA LYS A 181 6.41 0.21 -10.22
C LYS A 181 6.31 -0.68 -8.98
N GLU A 182 6.91 -0.23 -7.88
CA GLU A 182 6.92 -0.91 -6.60
C GLU A 182 5.49 -1.04 -6.05
N HIS A 183 4.73 0.05 -6.08
CA HIS A 183 3.34 0.07 -5.67
C HIS A 183 2.48 -0.91 -6.47
N ARG A 184 2.61 -0.92 -7.80
CA ARG A 184 1.89 -1.88 -8.65
C ARG A 184 2.28 -3.32 -8.37
N LYS A 185 3.57 -3.59 -8.15
CA LYS A 185 4.06 -4.93 -7.82
C LYS A 185 3.44 -5.42 -6.52
N GLU A 186 3.32 -4.55 -5.52
CA GLU A 186 2.71 -4.88 -4.23
C GLU A 186 1.19 -5.11 -4.37
N GLN A 187 0.48 -4.22 -5.07
CA GLN A 187 -0.94 -4.41 -5.38
C GLN A 187 -1.21 -5.74 -6.11
N ALA A 188 -0.39 -6.07 -7.11
CA ALA A 188 -0.49 -7.35 -7.81
C ALA A 188 -0.27 -8.56 -6.88
N ARG A 189 0.70 -8.50 -5.97
CA ARG A 189 0.93 -9.56 -4.98
C ARG A 189 -0.25 -9.72 -4.03
N GLN A 190 -0.82 -8.62 -3.54
CA GLN A 190 -1.96 -8.64 -2.64
C GLN A 190 -3.19 -9.24 -3.34
N GLN A 191 -3.43 -8.87 -4.60
CA GLN A 191 -4.53 -9.42 -5.38
C GLN A 191 -4.37 -10.93 -5.63
N LEU A 192 -3.18 -11.38 -6.01
CA LEU A 192 -2.89 -12.82 -6.17
C LEU A 192 -3.08 -13.58 -4.86
N ARG A 193 -2.66 -13.00 -3.73
CA ARG A 193 -2.88 -13.58 -2.40
C ARG A 193 -4.37 -13.69 -2.08
N LYS A 194 -5.15 -12.64 -2.35
CA LYS A 194 -6.60 -12.63 -2.14
C LYS A 194 -7.29 -13.72 -2.98
N GLN A 195 -6.96 -13.80 -4.27
CA GLN A 195 -7.52 -14.81 -5.18
C GLN A 195 -7.27 -16.24 -4.67
N LYS A 196 -6.04 -16.55 -4.27
CA LYS A 196 -5.71 -17.87 -3.70
C LYS A 196 -6.48 -18.17 -2.42
N ILE A 197 -6.62 -17.19 -1.52
CA ILE A 197 -7.37 -17.36 -0.27
C ILE A 197 -8.85 -17.64 -0.57
N GLU A 198 -9.44 -16.90 -1.51
CA GLU A 198 -10.85 -17.03 -1.88
C GLU A 198 -11.15 -18.41 -2.52
N GLU A 199 -10.27 -18.90 -3.40
CA GLU A 199 -10.34 -20.25 -3.97
C GLU A 199 -10.25 -21.35 -2.90
N GLU A 200 -9.30 -21.23 -1.96
CA GLU A 200 -9.12 -22.20 -0.86
C GLU A 200 -10.30 -22.20 0.12
N ILE A 201 -10.86 -21.02 0.44
CA ILE A 201 -12.06 -20.89 1.28
C ILE A 201 -13.25 -21.58 0.61
N GLU A 202 -13.43 -21.41 -0.71
CA GLU A 202 -14.52 -22.06 -1.43
C GLU A 202 -14.37 -23.59 -1.43
N LEU A 203 -13.17 -24.11 -1.66
CA LEU A 203 -12.86 -25.54 -1.60
C LEU A 203 -13.04 -26.13 -0.19
N TRP A 204 -12.71 -25.36 0.85
CA TRP A 204 -12.90 -25.74 2.25
C TRP A 204 -14.38 -25.75 2.65
N LEU A 205 -15.15 -24.72 2.30
CA LEU A 205 -16.60 -24.66 2.55
C LEU A 205 -17.36 -25.78 1.82
N ARG A 206 -16.95 -26.13 0.59
CA ARG A 206 -17.51 -27.28 -0.14
C ARG A 206 -17.23 -28.60 0.58
N ARG A 207 -16.02 -28.80 1.12
CA ARG A 207 -15.68 -29.98 1.93
C ARG A 207 -16.50 -30.05 3.21
N LEU A 208 -16.55 -28.96 3.99
CA LEU A 208 -17.36 -28.88 5.21
C LEU A 208 -18.83 -29.19 4.95
N ARG A 209 -19.42 -28.66 3.87
CA ARG A 209 -20.80 -28.96 3.48
C ARG A 209 -21.01 -30.44 3.15
N ASN A 210 -20.04 -31.08 2.48
CA ASN A 210 -20.14 -32.48 2.09
C ASN A 210 -19.91 -33.44 3.29
N GLU A 211 -19.15 -33.01 4.30
CA GLU A 211 -18.89 -33.77 5.53
C GLU A 211 -19.97 -33.53 6.61
N ALA A 212 -20.72 -32.43 6.52
CA ALA A 212 -21.81 -32.12 7.43
C ALA A 212 -23.09 -32.91 7.10
N PHE A 213 -23.68 -33.55 8.10
CA PHE A 213 -24.99 -34.19 7.97
C PHE A 213 -26.10 -33.13 8.04
N VAL A 214 -26.71 -32.79 6.90
CA VAL A 214 -27.79 -31.78 6.82
C VAL A 214 -29.14 -32.47 6.61
N GLU A 215 -30.02 -32.46 7.61
CA GLU A 215 -31.40 -32.95 7.50
C GLU A 215 -32.35 -31.78 7.16
N ILE A 216 -32.83 -31.71 5.91
CA ILE A 216 -33.83 -30.70 5.50
C ILE A 216 -35.22 -31.26 5.77
N ARG A 217 -35.90 -30.80 6.82
CA ARG A 217 -37.31 -31.14 7.08
C ARG A 217 -38.23 -30.16 6.36
N LEU A 218 -38.88 -30.62 5.30
CA LEU A 218 -39.98 -29.91 4.67
C LEU A 218 -41.25 -30.14 5.51
N ARG A 219 -41.86 -29.06 6.02
CA ARG A 219 -43.21 -29.12 6.62
C ARG A 219 -44.20 -29.50 5.53
N GLN A 220 -44.78 -30.69 5.62
CA GLN A 220 -46.00 -31.01 4.89
C GLN A 220 -47.17 -30.31 5.60
N GLY A 221 -48.02 -29.65 4.80
CA GLY A 221 -49.21 -28.94 5.25
C GLY A 221 -50.35 -29.85 5.67
#